data_AF-A0A8C7GXF8-F1
#
_entry.id   AF-A0A8C7GXF8-F1
#
_cell.length_a   1.000
_cell.length_b   1.000
_cell.length_c   1.000
_cell.angle_alpha   90.00
_cell.angle_beta   90.00
_cell.angle_gamma   90.00
#
_symmetry.space_group_name_H-M   'P 1'
#
loop_
_entity.id
_entity.type
_entity.pdbx_description
1 polymer ?
#
loop_
_entity_poly.entity_id
_entity_poly.type
_entity_poly.pdbx_seq_one_letter_code
_entity_poly.pdbx_strand_id
1 'polypeptide(L)'
;MADFLPTRSVLNQCFPVCLLSSTEVEQLRKSKEIDKSLSRDKTYAERLVKILLLGAGESGKSTFLKQMRIIHGQDFDQQDREEFRATIYSNVIKALSMDRLGKAECRPPY
;
A
#
# COMPACT_ATOMS: atom_id res chain seq x y z
N MET A 1 37.44 58.15 16.21
CA MET A 1 36.55 57.27 17.00
C MET A 1 35.66 56.57 16.01
N ALA A 2 36.01 55.34 15.67
CA ALA A 2 35.34 54.53 14.65
C ALA A 2 34.24 53.66 15.30
N ASP A 3 33.14 53.54 14.56
CA ASP A 3 32.26 52.39 14.41
C ASP A 3 31.66 51.71 15.65
N PHE A 4 30.33 51.86 15.82
CA PHE A 4 29.51 50.80 16.40
C PHE A 4 28.04 50.88 15.95
N LEU A 5 27.72 50.23 14.83
CA LEU A 5 26.35 49.84 14.47
C LEU A 5 26.23 48.32 14.62
N PRO A 6 25.40 47.79 15.53
CA PRO A 6 25.07 46.37 15.54
C PRO A 6 23.78 46.08 14.77
N THR A 7 23.95 45.26 13.73
CA THR A 7 23.17 44.05 13.43
C THR A 7 21.69 44.18 13.00
N ARG A 8 21.52 44.35 11.68
CA ARG A 8 20.85 43.37 10.77
C ARG A 8 20.16 42.19 11.48
N SER A 9 18.87 42.28 11.80
CA SER A 9 18.09 41.10 12.25
C SER A 9 16.56 41.24 12.15
N VAL A 10 16.02 42.18 11.37
CA VAL A 10 14.55 42.33 11.19
C VAL A 10 14.04 42.04 9.78
N LEU A 11 14.91 41.62 8.85
CA LEU A 11 14.57 41.45 7.44
C LEU A 11 14.29 39.99 7.00
N ASN A 12 13.94 39.07 7.90
CA ASN A 12 13.79 37.66 7.52
C ASN A 12 12.38 37.06 7.67
N GLN A 13 11.32 37.89 7.70
CA GLN A 13 9.94 37.36 7.68
C GLN A 13 9.03 37.89 6.56
N CYS A 14 9.52 38.69 5.60
CA CYS A 14 8.68 39.10 4.46
C CYS A 14 9.40 39.30 3.11
N PHE A 15 10.54 38.63 2.86
CA PHE A 15 11.37 38.96 1.67
C PHE A 15 11.93 37.78 0.83
N PRO A 16 11.15 36.78 0.38
CA PRO A 16 11.65 35.96 -0.74
C PRO A 16 10.73 35.86 -1.96
N VAL A 17 9.63 36.62 -2.08
CA VAL A 17 8.73 36.49 -3.27
C VAL A 17 9.12 37.43 -4.43
N CYS A 18 9.90 38.49 -4.21
CA CYS A 18 10.25 39.45 -5.27
C CYS A 18 11.49 39.11 -6.11
N LEU A 19 12.27 38.07 -5.79
CA LEU A 19 13.53 37.72 -6.48
C LEU A 19 13.51 36.35 -7.17
N LEU A 20 12.45 35.57 -6.99
CA LEU A 20 12.33 34.24 -7.59
C LEU A 20 11.76 34.38 -9.01
N SER A 21 12.36 33.65 -9.95
CA SER A 21 11.75 33.45 -11.27
C SER A 21 10.40 32.73 -11.12
N SER A 22 9.49 32.91 -12.08
CA SER A 22 8.16 32.29 -12.04
C SER A 22 8.22 30.77 -11.87
N THR A 23 9.27 30.13 -12.39
CA THR A 23 9.54 28.70 -12.26
C THR A 23 9.92 28.31 -10.84
N GLU A 24 10.77 29.09 -10.15
CA GLU A 24 11.16 28.80 -8.77
C GLU A 24 10.01 28.98 -7.77
N VAL A 25 9.13 29.98 -8.00
CA VAL A 25 7.89 30.14 -7.22
C VAL A 25 6.99 28.91 -7.38
N GLU A 26 6.89 28.38 -8.60
CA GLU A 26 6.09 27.18 -8.86
C GLU A 26 6.71 25.91 -8.27
N GLN A 27 8.04 25.77 -8.33
CA GLN A 27 8.77 24.69 -7.67
C GLN A 27 8.58 24.73 -6.15
N LEU A 28 8.63 25.92 -5.54
CA LEU A 28 8.40 26.08 -4.11
C LEU A 28 6.95 25.74 -3.73
N ARG A 29 5.98 26.10 -4.57
CA ARG A 29 4.56 25.70 -4.38
C ARG A 29 4.40 24.18 -4.42
N LYS A 30 4.96 23.53 -5.45
CA LYS A 30 4.95 22.06 -5.59
C LYS A 30 5.63 21.38 -4.41
N SER A 31 6.80 21.88 -3.99
CA SER A 31 7.54 21.37 -2.84
C SER A 31 6.70 21.45 -1.55
N LYS A 32 6.07 22.60 -1.29
CA LYS A 32 5.16 22.76 -0.14
C LYS A 32 3.94 21.83 -0.20
N GLU A 33 3.42 21.54 -1.39
CA GLU A 33 2.32 20.57 -1.55
C GLU A 33 2.78 19.15 -1.25
N ILE A 34 3.98 18.76 -1.71
CA ILE A 34 4.60 17.47 -1.43
C ILE A 34 4.83 17.30 0.08
N ASP A 35 5.39 18.31 0.75
CA ASP A 35 5.62 18.26 2.20
C ASP A 35 4.31 18.10 2.98
N LYS A 36 3.23 18.74 2.52
CA LYS A 36 1.89 18.58 3.09
C LYS A 36 1.32 17.20 2.86
N SER A 37 1.50 16.57 1.69
CA SER A 37 1.11 15.16 1.50
C SER A 37 1.94 14.24 2.39
N LEU A 38 3.25 14.43 2.45
CA LEU A 38 4.15 13.58 3.22
C LEU A 38 3.84 13.63 4.72
N SER A 39 3.54 14.82 5.25
CA SER A 39 3.13 14.97 6.65
C SER A 39 1.81 14.24 6.94
N ARG A 40 0.84 14.26 6.01
CA ARG A 40 -0.43 13.53 6.17
C ARG A 40 -0.20 12.03 6.16
N ASP A 41 0.61 11.54 5.23
CA ASP A 41 0.95 10.12 5.09
C ASP A 41 1.70 9.60 6.31
N LYS A 42 2.61 10.41 6.89
CA LYS A 42 3.31 10.08 8.13
C LYS A 42 2.34 9.86 9.28
N THR A 43 1.41 10.80 9.52
CA THR A 43 0.42 10.66 10.59
C THR A 43 -0.52 9.48 10.35
N TYR A 44 -0.87 9.19 9.10
CA TYR A 44 -1.64 8.00 8.76
C TYR A 44 -0.85 6.72 9.07
N ALA A 45 0.41 6.64 8.67
CA ALA A 45 1.29 5.50 8.92
C ALA A 45 1.55 5.25 10.41
N GLU A 46 1.68 6.29 11.22
CA GLU A 46 1.81 6.18 12.68
C GLU A 46 0.58 5.56 13.35
N ARG A 47 -0.61 5.70 12.74
CA ARG A 47 -1.86 5.13 13.24
C ARG A 47 -2.15 3.73 12.69
N LEU A 48 -1.43 3.29 11.65
CA LEU A 48 -1.63 1.99 11.01
C LEU A 48 -1.04 0.87 11.87
N VAL A 49 -1.86 -0.14 12.16
CA VAL A 49 -1.43 -1.38 12.81
C VAL A 49 -1.09 -2.43 11.74
N LYS A 50 0.14 -2.94 11.76
CA LYS A 50 0.60 -4.00 10.86
C LYS A 50 0.50 -5.36 11.55
N ILE A 51 -0.18 -6.31 10.91
CA ILE A 51 -0.38 -7.67 11.42
C ILE A 51 0.27 -8.66 10.45
N LEU A 52 1.01 -9.63 10.97
CA LEU A 52 1.61 -10.73 10.20
C LEU A 52 0.91 -12.05 10.54
N LEU A 53 0.36 -12.71 9.53
CA LEU A 53 -0.27 -14.03 9.67
C LEU A 53 0.75 -15.12 9.36
N LEU A 54 1.14 -15.90 10.37
CA LEU A 54 2.08 -17.02 10.26
C LEU A 54 1.35 -18.36 10.31
N GLY A 55 1.84 -19.35 9.56
CA GLY A 55 1.29 -20.70 9.55
C GLY A 55 1.80 -21.53 8.38
N ALA A 56 1.66 -22.85 8.46
CA ALA A 56 2.05 -23.80 7.41
C ALA A 56 1.41 -23.50 6.04
N GLY A 57 1.97 -24.06 4.96
CA GLY A 57 1.31 -24.04 3.65
C GLY A 57 -0.15 -24.48 3.78
N GLU A 58 -1.06 -23.81 3.07
CA GLU A 58 -2.50 -24.17 3.04
C GLU A 58 -3.29 -23.98 4.34
N SER A 59 -2.70 -23.43 5.41
CA SER A 59 -3.36 -23.19 6.70
C SER A 59 -4.53 -22.18 6.70
N GLY A 60 -5.00 -21.72 5.53
CA GLY A 60 -6.12 -20.79 5.41
C GLY A 60 -5.80 -19.31 5.64
N LYS A 61 -4.52 -18.89 5.67
CA LYS A 61 -4.13 -17.46 5.82
C LYS A 61 -4.80 -16.56 4.79
N SER A 62 -4.82 -16.98 3.52
CA SER A 62 -5.47 -16.22 2.44
C SER A 62 -7.00 -16.19 2.60
N THR A 63 -7.60 -17.24 3.19
CA THR A 63 -9.03 -17.29 3.49
C THR A 63 -9.39 -16.32 4.62
N PHE A 64 -8.57 -16.23 5.66
CA PHE A 64 -8.75 -15.25 6.74
C PHE A 64 -8.72 -13.81 6.21
N LEU A 65 -7.75 -13.47 5.36
CA LEU A 65 -7.67 -12.15 4.74
C LEU A 65 -8.88 -11.83 3.85
N LYS A 66 -9.38 -12.82 3.09
CA LYS A 66 -10.61 -12.66 2.29
C LYS A 66 -11.83 -12.39 3.18
N GLN A 67 -11.94 -13.06 4.33
CA GLN A 67 -13.03 -12.80 5.28
C GLN A 67 -12.91 -11.43 5.94
N MET A 68 -11.68 -10.98 6.25
CA MET A 68 -11.47 -9.61 6.73
C MET A 68 -11.96 -8.56 5.73
N ARG A 69 -11.72 -8.75 4.42
CA ARG A 69 -12.26 -7.84 3.38
C ARG A 69 -13.80 -7.80 3.41
N ILE A 70 -14.45 -8.95 3.50
CA ILE A 70 -15.91 -9.06 3.56
C ILE A 70 -16.47 -8.35 4.79
N ILE A 71 -15.89 -8.56 5.97
CA ILE A 71 -16.36 -7.98 7.23
C ILE A 71 -16.17 -6.46 7.26
N HIS A 72 -15.08 -5.96 6.67
CA HIS A 72 -14.79 -4.52 6.59
C HIS A 72 -15.50 -3.80 5.44
N GLY A 73 -16.41 -4.46 4.74
CA GLY A 73 -17.22 -3.84 3.68
C GLY A 73 -16.44 -3.45 2.43
N GLN A 74 -15.28 -4.08 2.18
CA GLN A 74 -14.61 -3.97 0.89
C GLN A 74 -15.22 -4.96 -0.09
N ASP A 75 -16.00 -4.44 -1.03
CA ASP A 75 -16.55 -5.24 -2.11
C ASP A 75 -15.45 -5.77 -3.05
N PHE A 76 -15.76 -6.88 -3.72
CA PHE A 76 -14.92 -7.45 -4.77
C PHE A 76 -15.38 -6.88 -6.12
N ASP A 77 -14.46 -6.19 -6.79
CA ASP A 77 -14.73 -5.61 -8.10
C ASP A 77 -14.85 -6.70 -9.18
N GLN A 78 -15.36 -6.33 -10.35
CA GLN A 78 -15.51 -7.24 -11.49
C GLN A 78 -14.18 -7.91 -11.87
N GLN A 79 -13.07 -7.17 -11.81
CA GLN A 79 -11.73 -7.71 -12.04
C GLN A 79 -11.35 -8.79 -11.00
N ASP A 80 -11.58 -8.53 -9.71
CA ASP A 80 -11.33 -9.52 -8.63
C ASP A 80 -12.13 -10.81 -8.88
N ARG A 81 -13.38 -10.68 -9.34
CA ARG A 81 -14.26 -11.82 -9.64
C ARG A 81 -13.76 -12.65 -10.81
N GLU A 82 -13.19 -12.02 -11.84
CA GLU A 82 -12.60 -12.69 -12.99
C GLU A 82 -11.35 -13.49 -12.60
N GLU A 83 -10.50 -12.93 -11.73
CA GLU A 83 -9.34 -13.64 -11.18
C GLU A 83 -9.77 -14.84 -10.31
N PHE A 84 -10.80 -14.68 -9.48
CA PHE A 84 -11.35 -15.80 -8.71
C PHE A 84 -11.93 -16.88 -9.61
N ARG A 85 -12.60 -16.52 -10.71
CA ARG A 85 -13.14 -17.48 -11.66
C ARG A 85 -12.06 -18.39 -12.23
N ALA A 86 -10.95 -17.83 -12.69
CA ALA A 86 -9.81 -18.61 -13.18
C ALA A 86 -9.25 -19.55 -12.10
N THR A 87 -9.12 -19.05 -10.87
CA THR A 87 -8.66 -19.83 -9.72
C THR A 87 -9.59 -21.00 -9.39
N ILE A 88 -10.92 -20.77 -9.41
CA ILE A 88 -11.93 -21.80 -9.16
C ILE A 88 -11.81 -22.92 -10.20
N TYR A 89 -11.72 -22.59 -11.49
CA TYR A 89 -11.54 -23.61 -12.53
C TYR A 89 -10.26 -24.41 -12.34
N SER A 90 -9.14 -23.75 -12.03
CA SER A 90 -7.88 -24.43 -11.75
C SER A 90 -8.01 -25.42 -10.58
N ASN A 91 -8.66 -25.00 -9.49
CA ASN A 91 -8.86 -25.84 -8.32
C ASN A 91 -9.77 -27.05 -8.61
N VAL A 92 -10.84 -26.87 -9.38
CA VAL A 92 -11.73 -27.98 -9.77
C VAL A 92 -11.00 -28.99 -10.65
N ILE A 93 -10.26 -28.54 -11.65
CA ILE A 93 -9.49 -29.44 -12.54
C ILE A 93 -8.42 -30.20 -11.74
N LYS A 94 -7.70 -29.50 -10.85
CA LYS A 94 -6.73 -30.14 -9.95
C LYS A 94 -7.40 -31.20 -9.07
N ALA A 95 -8.52 -30.89 -8.44
CA ALA A 95 -9.25 -31.84 -7.60
C ALA A 95 -9.67 -33.09 -8.38
N LEU A 96 -10.19 -32.93 -9.60
CA LEU A 96 -10.55 -34.05 -10.48
C LEU A 96 -9.34 -34.88 -10.93
N SER A 97 -8.20 -34.24 -11.17
CA SER A 97 -6.96 -34.94 -11.50
C SER A 97 -6.43 -35.73 -10.32
N MET A 98 -6.46 -35.14 -9.12
CA MET A 98 -6.01 -35.78 -7.88
C MET A 98 -6.89 -36.99 -7.53
N ASP A 99 -8.21 -36.91 -7.69
CA ASP A 99 -9.11 -38.06 -7.48
C ASP A 99 -8.79 -39.23 -8.43
N ARG A 100 -8.52 -38.95 -9.71
CA ARG A 100 -8.14 -39.99 -10.68
C ARG A 100 -6.79 -40.62 -10.38
N LEU A 101 -5.79 -39.83 -9.98
CA LEU A 101 -4.47 -40.32 -9.60
C LEU A 101 -4.55 -41.14 -8.31
N GLY A 102 -5.29 -40.67 -7.30
CA GLY A 102 -5.51 -41.41 -6.05
C GLY A 102 -6.17 -42.77 -6.28
N LYS A 103 -7.12 -42.87 -7.22
CA LYS A 103 -7.72 -44.15 -7.63
C LYS A 103 -6.77 -45.07 -8.38
N ALA A 104 -5.81 -44.53 -9.13
CA ALA A 104 -4.79 -45.33 -9.79
C ALA A 104 -3.78 -45.90 -8.76
N GLU A 105 -3.44 -45.11 -7.74
CA GLU A 105 -2.47 -45.46 -6.71
C GLU A 105 -3.06 -46.37 -5.61
N CYS A 106 -4.35 -46.21 -5.29
CA CYS A 106 -5.07 -47.10 -4.36
C CYS A 106 -5.60 -48.38 -5.02
N ARG A 107 -5.18 -48.73 -6.24
CA ARG A 107 -5.54 -50.02 -6.84
C ARG A 107 -4.83 -51.13 -6.04
N PRO A 108 -5.56 -52.03 -5.36
CA PRO A 108 -4.91 -53.07 -4.60
C PRO A 108 -4.14 -54.02 -5.53
N PRO A 109 -3.01 -54.58 -5.07
CA PRO A 109 -2.19 -55.49 -5.88
C PRO A 109 -2.82 -56.88 -5.91
N TYR A 110 -3.87 -57.05 -6.70
CA TYR A 110 -4.34 -58.37 -7.16
C TYR A 110 -4.86 -58.27 -8.59
#